data_AF-Q3IVV3-F1
#
_entry.id   AF-Q3IVV3-F1
#
_cell.length_a   1.000
_cell.length_b   1.000
_cell.length_c   1.000
_cell.angle_alpha   90.00
_cell.angle_beta   90.00
_cell.angle_gamma   90.00
#
_symmetry.space_group_name_H-M   'P 1'
#
loop_
_entity.id
_entity.type
_entity.pdbx_description
1 polymer ?
#
loop_
_entity_poly.entity_id
_entity_poly.type
_entity_poly.pdbx_seq_one_letter_code
_entity_poly.pdbx_strand_id
1 'polypeptide(L)'
;MNYRSIADMNRTILASLHRLPRDLDLVVGVPRSGLLAAQMLGAATGLPVVALDDFLEKRTPAGGAERRVLVLEDSLSSGIAMQEARDRVALAGRGEGVLYAAVYGLKPQHPEADLIFEAVPQPRMFQWNAMHHKFLARCCVDIDGILCHDPSEAENDDGPAYLDFLLNARPLNRTRQRIGMLVTSRLEKYRPQTEAWLAAQGIAFDRLAMLDLPSREERMRRGAHGSFKATVYRDSDALLFIESEPRQAAEIMRLSGRPVLCLPEQRLYQPDLGHIAAQIPRLRSRSAARHLVRQAAWSVLGPDRFSALSQRLRGA
;
A
#
# COMPACT_ATOMS: atom_id res chain seq x y z
N MET A 1 2.03 -1.93 -9.77
CA MET A 1 1.52 -1.41 -8.48
C MET A 1 2.20 -0.07 -8.22
N ASN A 2 1.44 0.99 -8.00
CA ASN A 2 1.97 2.31 -7.65
C ASN A 2 2.03 2.44 -6.14
N TYR A 3 3.20 2.16 -5.58
CA TYR A 3 3.44 2.27 -4.15
C TYR A 3 4.04 3.63 -3.80
N ARG A 4 3.62 4.22 -2.69
CA ARG A 4 4.25 5.42 -2.13
C ARG A 4 4.52 5.21 -0.64
N SER A 5 5.78 5.38 -0.28
CA SER A 5 6.26 5.40 1.10
C SER A 5 6.07 6.78 1.74
N ILE A 6 6.29 6.85 3.04
CA ILE A 6 6.43 8.11 3.78
C ILE A 6 7.55 8.98 3.18
N ALA A 7 8.66 8.37 2.77
CA ALA A 7 9.76 9.08 2.14
C ALA A 7 9.36 9.66 0.77
N ASP A 8 8.56 8.93 -0.01
CA ASP A 8 7.98 9.45 -1.25
C ASP A 8 7.06 10.63 -0.97
N MET A 9 6.17 10.53 0.01
CA MET A 9 5.27 11.62 0.40
C MET A 9 6.03 12.89 0.76
N ASN A 10 7.07 12.77 1.58
CA ASN A 10 7.90 13.90 1.93
C ASN A 10 8.58 14.53 0.69
N ARG A 11 9.16 13.72 -0.20
CA ARG A 11 9.75 14.21 -1.45
C ARG A 11 8.74 14.94 -2.33
N THR A 12 7.53 14.38 -2.49
CA THR A 12 6.47 14.96 -3.30
C THR A 12 6.00 16.30 -2.73
N ILE A 13 5.89 16.41 -1.40
CA ILE A 13 5.59 17.67 -0.70
C ILE A 13 6.68 18.71 -0.97
N LEU A 14 7.95 18.37 -0.71
CA LEU A 14 9.08 19.29 -0.90
C LEU A 14 9.20 19.78 -2.35
N ALA A 15 9.02 18.87 -3.32
CA ALA A 15 9.05 19.20 -4.73
C ALA A 15 7.89 20.13 -5.15
N SER A 16 6.78 20.12 -4.41
CA SER A 16 5.57 20.87 -4.74
C SER A 16 5.44 22.20 -4.01
N LEU A 17 6.35 22.55 -3.10
CA LEU A 17 6.29 23.81 -2.32
C LEU A 17 6.19 25.06 -3.20
N HIS A 18 6.83 25.05 -4.37
CA HIS A 18 6.80 26.17 -5.32
C HIS A 18 5.40 26.46 -5.90
N ARG A 19 4.46 25.52 -5.78
CA ARG A 19 3.08 25.63 -6.27
C ARG A 19 2.13 26.19 -5.22
N LEU A 20 2.57 26.28 -3.96
CA LEU A 20 1.76 26.80 -2.86
C LEU A 20 1.86 28.33 -2.77
N PRO A 21 0.79 29.02 -2.34
CA PRO A 21 0.86 30.44 -2.03
C PRO A 21 1.91 30.72 -0.94
N ARG A 22 2.59 31.86 -1.05
CA ARG A 22 3.63 32.27 -0.09
C ARG A 22 3.07 32.91 1.17
N ASP A 23 1.81 33.33 1.13
CA ASP A 23 1.07 33.99 2.19
C ASP A 23 0.21 33.03 3.02
N LEU A 24 0.49 31.71 2.97
CA LEU A 24 -0.18 30.74 3.83
C LEU A 24 0.09 31.03 5.30
N ASP A 25 -0.97 31.04 6.11
CA ASP A 25 -0.91 31.25 7.56
C ASP A 25 -0.98 29.93 8.33
N LEU A 26 -1.66 28.91 7.77
CA LEU A 26 -2.03 27.68 8.47
C LEU A 26 -2.20 26.49 7.52
N VAL A 27 -1.75 25.32 7.96
CA VAL A 27 -2.08 24.03 7.33
C VAL A 27 -3.07 23.27 8.21
N VAL A 28 -4.16 22.80 7.61
CA VAL A 28 -5.20 22.02 8.26
C VAL A 28 -5.17 20.62 7.69
N GLY A 29 -4.80 19.63 8.49
CA GLY A 29 -4.79 18.23 8.07
C GLY A 29 -6.17 17.59 8.26
N VAL A 30 -6.68 16.91 7.23
CA VAL A 30 -7.88 16.09 7.35
C VAL A 30 -7.52 14.76 8.05
N PRO A 31 -8.14 14.41 9.19
CA PRO A 31 -7.79 13.18 9.90
C PRO A 31 -8.18 11.93 9.10
N ARG A 32 -7.37 10.86 9.08
CA ARG A 32 -6.14 10.63 9.87
C ARG A 32 -4.86 10.82 9.07
N SER A 33 -4.83 10.43 7.80
CA SER A 33 -3.61 10.44 6.97
C SER A 33 -3.28 11.83 6.41
N GLY A 34 -4.27 12.68 6.15
CA GLY A 34 -4.05 14.09 5.82
C GLY A 34 -3.31 14.86 6.92
N LEU A 35 -3.52 14.51 8.19
CA LEU A 35 -2.70 15.02 9.30
C LEU A 35 -1.22 14.65 9.17
N LEU A 36 -0.90 13.41 8.77
CA LEU A 36 0.49 13.00 8.55
C LEU A 36 1.13 13.83 7.42
N ALA A 37 0.41 14.05 6.32
CA ALA A 37 0.86 14.91 5.23
C ALA A 37 1.03 16.38 5.66
N ALA A 38 0.07 16.90 6.43
CA ALA A 38 0.08 18.27 6.94
C ALA A 38 1.26 18.52 7.88
N GLN A 39 1.59 17.56 8.75
CA GLN A 39 2.76 17.66 9.63
C GLN A 39 4.08 17.71 8.85
N MET A 40 4.22 16.92 7.78
CA MET A 40 5.40 17.00 6.92
C MET A 40 5.51 18.36 6.23
N LEU A 41 4.39 18.89 5.73
CA LEU A 41 4.36 20.21 5.11
C LEU A 41 4.71 21.31 6.12
N GLY A 42 4.06 21.33 7.29
CA GLY A 42 4.33 22.32 8.33
C GLY A 42 5.77 22.28 8.82
N ALA A 43 6.36 21.09 8.99
CA ALA A 43 7.77 20.97 9.34
C ALA A 43 8.72 21.54 8.26
N ALA A 44 8.36 21.40 6.98
CA ALA A 44 9.15 21.93 5.86
C ALA A 44 9.02 23.44 5.67
N THR A 45 7.90 24.04 6.07
CA THR A 45 7.61 25.47 5.85
C THR A 45 7.66 26.33 7.10
N GLY A 46 7.67 25.72 8.29
CA GLY A 46 7.52 26.41 9.58
C GLY A 46 6.08 26.87 9.86
N LEU A 47 5.10 26.45 9.05
CA LEU A 47 3.69 26.83 9.25
C LEU A 47 3.07 26.03 10.40
N PRO A 48 2.18 26.66 11.19
CA PRO A 48 1.39 25.92 12.16
C PRO A 48 0.51 24.88 11.46
N VAL A 49 0.29 23.76 12.17
CA VAL A 49 -0.55 22.66 11.69
C VAL A 49 -1.60 22.33 12.74
N VAL A 50 -2.85 22.22 12.31
CA VAL A 50 -3.97 21.78 13.15
C VAL A 50 -4.79 20.69 12.46
N ALA A 51 -5.59 19.95 13.23
CA ALA A 51 -6.60 19.07 12.66
C ALA A 51 -7.81 19.86 12.14
N LEU A 52 -8.55 19.27 11.20
CA LEU A 52 -9.79 19.85 10.68
C LEU A 52 -10.75 20.28 11.79
N ASP A 53 -10.98 19.44 12.80
CA ASP A 53 -11.93 19.74 13.88
C ASP A 53 -11.47 20.95 14.72
N ASP A 54 -10.17 21.05 15.02
CA ASP A 54 -9.59 22.21 15.72
C ASP A 54 -9.72 23.49 14.92
N PHE A 55 -9.54 23.41 13.60
CA PHE A 55 -9.82 24.52 12.71
C PHE A 55 -11.30 24.92 12.77
N LEU A 56 -12.25 23.98 12.69
CA LEU A 56 -13.67 24.34 12.76
C LEU A 56 -14.05 25.00 14.09
N GLU A 57 -13.43 24.59 15.19
CA GLU A 57 -13.67 25.10 16.55
C GLU A 57 -12.84 26.36 16.91
N LYS A 58 -12.07 26.90 15.95
CA LYS A 58 -11.15 28.05 16.18
C LYS A 58 -10.08 27.79 17.24
N ARG A 59 -9.75 26.52 17.48
CA ARG A 59 -8.59 26.09 18.29
C ARG A 59 -7.31 26.14 17.47
N THR A 60 -6.95 27.34 17.03
CA THR A 60 -5.80 27.60 16.17
C THR A 60 -4.90 28.66 16.79
N PRO A 61 -3.61 28.78 16.39
CA PRO A 61 -2.69 29.73 17.01
C PRO A 61 -3.15 31.20 16.95
N ALA A 62 -3.85 31.60 15.87
CA ALA A 62 -4.40 32.95 15.74
C ALA A 62 -5.88 33.03 16.17
N GLY A 63 -6.40 32.05 16.91
CA GLY A 63 -7.77 32.05 17.43
C GLY A 63 -8.86 32.15 16.35
N GLY A 64 -8.58 31.62 15.16
CA GLY A 64 -9.47 31.64 14.01
C GLY A 64 -9.29 32.84 13.06
N ALA A 65 -8.30 33.71 13.28
CA ALA A 65 -8.05 34.91 12.46
C ALA A 65 -7.15 34.66 11.24
N GLU A 66 -6.84 33.41 10.90
CA GLU A 66 -6.02 33.05 9.73
C GLU A 66 -6.73 33.48 8.44
N ARG A 67 -5.99 34.12 7.53
CA ARG A 67 -6.53 34.65 6.26
C ARG A 67 -6.33 33.66 5.12
N ARG A 68 -5.23 32.91 5.13
CA ARG A 68 -4.89 31.96 4.07
C ARG A 68 -4.60 30.58 4.65
N VAL A 69 -5.50 29.65 4.36
CA VAL A 69 -5.49 28.32 5.00
C VAL A 69 -5.39 27.25 3.92
N LEU A 70 -4.55 26.23 4.13
CA LEU A 70 -4.48 25.05 3.27
C LEU A 70 -5.07 23.84 4.00
N VAL A 71 -6.22 23.36 3.55
CA VAL A 71 -6.75 22.05 3.93
C VAL A 71 -6.06 20.98 3.09
N LEU A 72 -5.36 20.06 3.73
CA LEU A 72 -4.52 19.05 3.09
C LEU A 72 -4.97 17.63 3.43
N GLU A 73 -5.09 16.81 2.39
CA GLU A 73 -5.29 15.36 2.48
C GLU A 73 -4.07 14.58 1.95
N ASP A 74 -3.85 13.35 2.42
CA ASP A 74 -2.79 12.49 1.88
C ASP A 74 -3.09 12.07 0.44
N SER A 75 -4.34 11.63 0.18
CA SER A 75 -4.73 11.15 -1.13
C SER A 75 -6.21 11.30 -1.45
N LEU A 76 -6.51 11.56 -2.73
CA LEU A 76 -7.86 11.64 -3.27
C LEU A 76 -8.09 10.54 -4.31
N SER A 77 -9.15 9.76 -4.10
CA SER A 77 -9.63 8.77 -5.06
C SER A 77 -11.00 9.15 -5.63
N SER A 78 -12.03 9.25 -4.78
CA SER A 78 -13.39 9.64 -5.19
C SER A 78 -13.74 11.09 -4.86
N GLY A 79 -12.92 11.79 -4.05
CA GLY A 79 -13.20 13.14 -3.59
C GLY A 79 -14.09 13.26 -2.35
N ILE A 80 -14.82 12.20 -1.99
CA ILE A 80 -15.85 12.23 -0.91
C ILE A 80 -15.35 12.87 0.38
N ALA A 81 -14.22 12.42 0.93
CA ALA A 81 -13.68 12.96 2.18
C ALA A 81 -13.31 14.46 2.08
N MET A 82 -12.81 14.91 0.92
CA MET A 82 -12.51 16.32 0.69
C MET A 82 -13.77 17.15 0.53
N GLN A 83 -14.80 16.60 -0.13
CA GLN A 83 -16.10 17.25 -0.22
C GLN A 83 -16.73 17.40 1.17
N GLU A 84 -16.68 16.37 2.01
CA GLU A 84 -17.14 16.45 3.41
C GLU A 84 -16.35 17.51 4.20
N ALA A 85 -15.03 17.58 4.02
CA ALA A 85 -14.21 18.62 4.65
C ALA A 85 -14.63 20.03 4.19
N ARG A 86 -14.84 20.22 2.88
CA ARG A 86 -15.35 21.48 2.29
C ARG A 86 -16.69 21.88 2.87
N ASP A 87 -17.64 20.96 2.92
CA ASP A 87 -19.00 21.21 3.43
C ASP A 87 -18.96 21.61 4.91
N ARG A 88 -18.13 20.94 5.71
CA ARG A 88 -17.96 21.27 7.14
C ARG A 88 -17.32 22.65 7.34
N VAL A 89 -16.31 23.00 6.55
CA VAL A 89 -15.67 24.33 6.58
C VAL A 89 -16.65 25.42 6.18
N ALA A 90 -17.45 25.18 5.13
CA ALA A 90 -18.48 26.11 4.69
C ALA A 90 -19.57 26.31 5.77
N LEU A 91 -20.04 25.21 6.38
CA LEU A 91 -21.05 25.25 7.45
C LEU A 91 -20.55 26.00 8.69
N ALA A 92 -19.26 25.93 8.99
CA ALA A 92 -18.63 26.69 10.07
C ALA A 92 -18.40 28.18 9.73
N GLY A 93 -18.76 28.63 8.52
CA GLY A 93 -18.52 30.00 8.06
C GLY A 93 -17.04 30.34 7.89
N ARG A 94 -16.18 29.33 7.65
CA ARG A 94 -14.72 29.48 7.57
C ARG A 94 -14.16 29.28 6.16
N GLY A 95 -15.00 29.33 5.12
CA GLY A 95 -14.59 29.01 3.74
C GLY A 95 -13.78 30.09 3.02
N GLU A 96 -13.80 31.33 3.50
CA GLU A 96 -13.04 32.41 2.88
C GLU A 96 -11.53 32.18 3.03
N GLY A 97 -10.77 32.36 1.94
CA GLY A 97 -9.31 32.23 1.96
C GLY A 97 -8.78 30.78 2.05
N VAL A 98 -9.66 29.78 2.07
CA VAL A 98 -9.29 28.35 2.16
C VAL A 98 -8.97 27.76 0.80
N LEU A 99 -7.85 27.05 0.72
CA LEU A 99 -7.46 26.20 -0.39
C LEU A 99 -7.52 24.73 0.02
N TYR A 100 -7.90 23.87 -0.92
CA TYR A 100 -8.01 22.44 -0.71
C TYR A 100 -6.99 21.73 -1.60
N ALA A 101 -6.12 20.93 -1.00
CA ALA A 101 -5.11 20.19 -1.72
C ALA A 101 -5.01 18.74 -1.26
N ALA A 102 -4.43 17.90 -2.10
CA ALA A 102 -3.97 16.59 -1.69
C ALA A 102 -2.57 16.31 -2.22
N VAL A 103 -1.79 15.54 -1.46
CA VAL A 103 -0.47 15.11 -1.93
C VAL A 103 -0.64 14.21 -3.16
N TYR A 104 -1.54 13.22 -3.09
CA TYR A 104 -1.72 12.25 -4.18
C TYR A 104 -3.14 12.23 -4.74
N GLY A 105 -3.32 12.54 -6.02
CA GLY A 105 -4.61 12.43 -6.72
C GLY A 105 -4.67 11.20 -7.63
N LEU A 106 -5.86 10.67 -7.92
CA LEU A 106 -5.99 9.65 -8.98
C LEU A 106 -5.63 10.22 -10.36
N LYS A 107 -5.83 11.52 -10.53
CA LYS A 107 -5.56 12.34 -11.72
C LYS A 107 -4.86 13.63 -11.28
N PRO A 108 -4.21 14.36 -12.20
CA PRO A 108 -3.58 15.64 -11.89
C PRO A 108 -4.57 16.74 -11.45
N GLN A 109 -5.84 16.59 -11.78
CA GLN A 109 -6.92 17.53 -11.46
C GLN A 109 -8.10 16.76 -10.87
N HIS A 110 -8.76 17.36 -9.89
CA HIS A 110 -9.91 16.80 -9.20
C HIS A 110 -10.87 17.96 -8.85
N PRO A 111 -12.19 17.87 -9.12
CA PRO A 111 -13.11 18.99 -8.88
C PRO A 111 -13.13 19.51 -7.43
N GLU A 112 -12.87 18.61 -6.48
CA GLU A 112 -12.93 18.83 -5.04
C GLU A 112 -11.61 19.38 -4.47
N ALA A 113 -10.55 19.52 -5.27
CA ALA A 113 -9.26 20.03 -4.83
C ALA A 113 -8.69 21.07 -5.81
N ASP A 114 -8.23 22.17 -5.27
CA ASP A 114 -7.56 23.24 -6.01
C ASP A 114 -6.16 22.80 -6.47
N LEU A 115 -5.52 21.87 -5.73
CA LEU A 115 -4.19 21.38 -6.06
C LEU A 115 -4.01 19.89 -5.76
N ILE A 116 -3.42 19.17 -6.73
CA ILE A 116 -2.87 17.83 -6.54
C ILE A 116 -1.36 17.89 -6.73
N PHE A 117 -0.59 17.43 -5.75
CA PHE A 117 0.87 17.48 -5.86
C PHE A 117 1.37 16.48 -6.91
N GLU A 118 0.91 15.23 -6.84
CA GLU A 118 1.26 14.17 -7.77
C GLU A 118 0.06 13.30 -8.17
N ALA A 119 -0.05 12.96 -9.44
CA ALA A 119 -1.03 12.01 -9.93
C ALA A 119 -0.52 10.57 -9.81
N VAL A 120 -1.24 9.73 -9.05
CA VAL A 120 -0.91 8.31 -8.84
C VAL A 120 -2.08 7.44 -9.29
N PRO A 121 -2.00 6.80 -10.48
CA PRO A 121 -3.11 6.01 -11.03
C PRO A 121 -3.27 4.64 -10.34
N GLN A 122 -4.41 3.98 -10.56
CA GLN A 122 -4.64 2.62 -10.08
C GLN A 122 -3.83 1.58 -10.90
N PRO A 123 -3.46 0.42 -10.30
CA PRO A 123 -3.58 0.09 -8.89
C PRO A 123 -2.51 0.82 -8.05
N ARG A 124 -2.91 1.44 -6.94
CA ARG A 124 -2.01 2.13 -6.00
C ARG A 124 -2.20 1.68 -4.55
N MET A 125 -1.18 1.89 -3.74
CA MET A 125 -1.20 1.61 -2.31
C MET A 125 -0.20 2.51 -1.59
N PHE A 126 -0.50 2.87 -0.34
CA PHE A 126 0.33 3.77 0.45
C PHE A 126 0.83 3.08 1.72
N GLN A 127 2.03 3.44 2.18
CA GLN A 127 2.63 2.86 3.37
C GLN A 127 1.70 2.90 4.60
N TRP A 128 1.12 4.06 4.89
CA TRP A 128 0.31 4.27 6.09
C TRP A 128 -1.03 3.52 6.08
N ASN A 129 -1.42 2.91 4.97
CA ASN A 129 -2.65 2.14 4.88
C ASN A 129 -2.50 0.77 4.21
N ALA A 130 -1.29 0.31 3.88
CA ALA A 130 -1.08 -0.92 3.12
C ALA A 130 -1.79 -2.12 3.73
N MET A 131 -1.67 -2.31 5.05
CA MET A 131 -2.31 -3.40 5.79
C MET A 131 -3.78 -3.15 6.15
N HIS A 132 -4.36 -2.02 5.76
CA HIS A 132 -5.77 -1.69 5.96
C HIS A 132 -6.50 -1.39 4.65
N HIS A 133 -5.81 -1.56 3.51
CA HIS A 133 -6.34 -1.23 2.20
C HIS A 133 -7.18 -2.38 1.66
N LYS A 134 -8.33 -2.07 1.05
CA LYS A 134 -9.22 -3.07 0.41
C LYS A 134 -8.55 -3.91 -0.68
N PHE A 135 -7.38 -3.50 -1.16
CA PHE A 135 -6.60 -4.28 -2.13
C PHE A 135 -5.93 -5.51 -1.53
N LEU A 136 -5.93 -5.68 -0.20
CA LEU A 136 -5.48 -6.94 0.40
C LEU A 136 -6.25 -8.15 -0.14
N ALA A 137 -7.53 -7.98 -0.51
CA ALA A 137 -8.34 -9.01 -1.17
C ALA A 137 -7.78 -9.45 -2.54
N ARG A 138 -6.81 -8.71 -3.07
CA ARG A 138 -6.10 -8.99 -4.33
C ARG A 138 -4.61 -9.13 -4.10
N CYS A 139 -4.17 -9.44 -2.88
CA CYS A 139 -2.76 -9.65 -2.56
C CYS A 139 -2.51 -11.10 -2.14
N CYS A 140 -1.29 -11.56 -2.43
CA CYS A 140 -0.66 -12.62 -1.67
C CYS A 140 0.05 -11.98 -0.47
N VAL A 141 -0.07 -12.56 0.73
CA VAL A 141 0.50 -12.04 1.96
C VAL A 141 1.19 -13.19 2.70
N ASP A 142 2.45 -13.02 3.06
CA ASP A 142 3.12 -13.95 3.97
C ASP A 142 2.53 -13.87 5.37
N ILE A 143 2.68 -14.92 6.17
CA ILE A 143 2.20 -14.94 7.56
C ILE A 143 3.31 -14.47 8.50
N ASP A 144 4.45 -15.14 8.48
CA ASP A 144 5.55 -14.92 9.41
C ASP A 144 6.33 -13.65 9.00
N GLY A 145 6.61 -12.79 9.97
CA GLY A 145 7.18 -11.46 9.75
C GLY A 145 6.21 -10.40 9.18
N ILE A 146 4.98 -10.78 8.82
CA ILE A 146 3.93 -9.84 8.37
C ILE A 146 2.74 -9.83 9.33
N LEU A 147 2.02 -10.93 9.48
CA LEU A 147 0.83 -11.01 10.35
C LEU A 147 1.23 -11.32 11.79
N CYS A 148 2.31 -12.06 11.99
CA CYS A 148 2.92 -12.32 13.28
C CYS A 148 4.45 -12.19 13.22
N HIS A 149 5.09 -12.22 14.37
CA HIS A 149 6.55 -12.36 14.44
C HIS A 149 7.01 -13.71 13.88
N ASP A 150 8.22 -13.75 13.34
CA ASP A 150 8.91 -14.98 12.98
C ASP A 150 9.20 -15.84 14.22
N PRO A 151 9.23 -17.19 14.07
CA PRO A 151 9.71 -18.05 15.13
C PRO A 151 11.22 -17.81 15.35
N SER A 152 11.65 -17.82 16.60
CA SER A 152 13.06 -17.92 16.94
C SER A 152 13.66 -19.25 16.49
N GLU A 153 14.99 -19.36 16.47
CA GLU A 153 15.66 -20.62 16.16
C GLU A 153 15.27 -21.76 17.11
N ALA A 154 15.05 -21.44 18.39
CA ALA A 154 14.63 -22.40 19.41
C ALA A 154 13.17 -22.84 19.24
N GLU A 155 12.29 -21.93 18.80
CA GLU A 155 10.89 -22.25 18.50
C GLU A 155 10.75 -23.03 17.18
N ASN A 156 11.66 -22.85 16.22
CA ASN A 156 11.63 -23.55 14.93
C ASN A 156 12.23 -24.96 15.04
N ASP A 157 11.74 -25.77 15.97
CA ASP A 157 12.24 -27.13 16.29
C ASP A 157 11.55 -28.27 15.50
N ASP A 158 10.48 -27.97 14.73
CA ASP A 158 9.59 -28.98 14.11
C ASP A 158 8.90 -29.89 15.14
N GLY A 159 8.83 -29.45 16.40
CA GLY A 159 8.40 -30.20 17.57
C GLY A 159 7.45 -29.39 18.47
N PRO A 160 7.43 -29.66 19.79
CA PRO A 160 6.51 -29.02 20.72
C PRO A 160 6.64 -27.50 20.80
N ALA A 161 7.87 -26.95 20.71
CA ALA A 161 8.06 -25.50 20.77
C ALA A 161 7.47 -24.82 19.53
N TYR A 162 7.60 -25.44 18.36
CA TYR A 162 7.02 -24.92 17.14
C TYR A 162 5.49 -24.97 17.15
N LEU A 163 4.91 -26.04 17.71
CA LEU A 163 3.46 -26.14 17.88
C LEU A 163 2.91 -25.03 18.79
N ASP A 164 3.59 -24.74 19.89
CA ASP A 164 3.23 -23.63 20.78
C ASP A 164 3.31 -22.28 20.04
N PHE A 165 4.41 -22.04 19.32
CA PHE A 165 4.55 -20.86 18.48
C PHE A 165 3.40 -20.73 17.48
N LEU A 166 3.03 -21.78 16.75
CA LEU A 166 2.00 -21.71 15.73
C LEU A 166 0.62 -21.33 16.29
N LEU A 167 0.31 -21.76 17.53
CA LEU A 167 -0.95 -21.48 18.22
C LEU A 167 -0.94 -20.14 18.97
N ASN A 168 0.24 -19.64 19.36
CA ASN A 168 0.41 -18.49 20.24
C ASN A 168 1.27 -17.36 19.62
N ALA A 169 1.51 -17.40 18.31
CA ALA A 169 2.37 -16.45 17.61
C ALA A 169 1.95 -15.01 17.92
N ARG A 170 2.92 -14.18 18.30
CA ARG A 170 2.67 -12.77 18.65
C ARG A 170 2.21 -11.99 17.40
N PRO A 171 1.02 -11.38 17.39
CA PRO A 171 0.54 -10.63 16.23
C PRO A 171 1.40 -9.39 15.94
N LEU A 172 1.58 -9.06 14.66
CA LEU A 172 2.36 -7.91 14.19
C LEU A 172 1.47 -6.89 13.47
N ASN A 173 1.05 -7.17 12.24
CA ASN A 173 0.15 -6.29 11.50
C ASN A 173 -1.30 -6.77 11.58
N ARG A 174 -2.14 -6.03 12.30
CA ARG A 174 -3.58 -6.28 12.36
C ARG A 174 -4.27 -5.76 11.10
N THR A 175 -5.21 -6.53 10.55
CA THR A 175 -6.08 -6.06 9.48
C THR A 175 -7.51 -6.49 9.70
N ARG A 176 -8.45 -5.64 9.29
CA ARG A 176 -9.88 -5.98 9.18
C ARG A 176 -10.29 -6.25 7.74
N GLN A 177 -9.37 -6.09 6.79
CA GLN A 177 -9.64 -6.36 5.39
C GLN A 177 -9.48 -7.86 5.14
N ARG A 178 -10.34 -8.39 4.28
CA ARG A 178 -10.19 -9.73 3.74
C ARG A 178 -8.93 -9.79 2.87
N ILE A 179 -8.10 -10.80 3.08
CA ILE A 179 -6.88 -11.07 2.31
C ILE A 179 -7.21 -12.06 1.18
N GLY A 180 -6.71 -11.81 -0.03
CA GLY A 180 -6.96 -12.72 -1.14
C GLY A 180 -6.30 -14.07 -0.90
N MET A 181 -4.98 -14.08 -0.67
CA MET A 181 -4.25 -15.32 -0.43
C MET A 181 -3.19 -15.16 0.65
N LEU A 182 -3.17 -16.08 1.61
CA LEU A 182 -2.04 -16.29 2.49
C LEU A 182 -1.09 -17.31 1.85
N VAL A 183 0.20 -16.99 1.78
CA VAL A 183 1.21 -17.87 1.21
C VAL A 183 2.38 -17.97 2.17
N THR A 184 2.49 -19.09 2.87
CA THR A 184 3.46 -19.28 3.96
C THR A 184 4.38 -20.47 3.70
N SER A 185 5.57 -20.39 4.30
CA SER A 185 6.55 -21.47 4.36
C SER A 185 6.33 -22.45 5.53
N ARG A 186 5.30 -22.24 6.36
CA ARG A 186 4.83 -23.24 7.33
C ARG A 186 4.47 -24.54 6.59
N LEU A 187 4.75 -25.68 7.21
CA LEU A 187 4.50 -26.98 6.58
C LEU A 187 3.01 -27.33 6.60
N GLU A 188 2.52 -28.00 5.56
CA GLU A 188 1.11 -28.40 5.41
C GLU A 188 0.59 -29.24 6.60
N LYS A 189 1.46 -30.05 7.23
CA LYS A 189 1.14 -30.81 8.46
C LYS A 189 0.70 -29.94 9.65
N TYR A 190 1.01 -28.64 9.60
CA TYR A 190 0.65 -27.64 10.61
C TYR A 190 -0.52 -26.75 10.23
N ARG A 191 -1.27 -27.10 9.18
CA ARG A 191 -2.46 -26.37 8.77
C ARG A 191 -3.47 -26.18 9.90
N PRO A 192 -3.85 -27.20 10.70
CA PRO A 192 -4.84 -27.02 11.76
C PRO A 192 -4.46 -25.94 12.77
N GLN A 193 -3.20 -25.90 13.19
CA GLN A 193 -2.67 -24.91 14.14
C GLN A 193 -2.63 -23.51 13.52
N THR A 194 -2.20 -23.43 12.26
CA THR A 194 -2.13 -22.16 11.51
C THR A 194 -3.53 -21.55 11.32
N GLU A 195 -4.50 -22.35 10.90
CA GLU A 195 -5.89 -21.90 10.71
C GLU A 195 -6.56 -21.54 12.04
N ALA A 196 -6.30 -22.29 13.11
CA ALA A 196 -6.80 -21.97 14.45
C ALA A 196 -6.29 -20.60 14.93
N TRP A 197 -4.99 -20.31 14.76
CA TRP A 197 -4.42 -19.01 15.11
C TRP A 197 -5.01 -17.88 14.25
N LEU A 198 -5.10 -18.07 12.93
CA LEU A 198 -5.68 -17.08 12.01
C LEU A 198 -7.13 -16.73 12.40
N ALA A 199 -7.93 -17.74 12.75
CA ALA A 199 -9.30 -17.56 13.22
C ALA A 199 -9.36 -16.80 14.55
N ALA A 200 -8.50 -17.17 15.52
CA ALA A 200 -8.41 -16.47 16.80
C ALA A 200 -8.01 -14.99 16.67
N GLN A 201 -7.19 -14.66 15.65
CA GLN A 201 -6.82 -13.28 15.33
C GLN A 201 -7.86 -12.53 14.48
N GLY A 202 -8.96 -13.18 14.07
CA GLY A 202 -10.00 -12.59 13.23
C GLY A 202 -9.53 -12.27 11.81
N ILE A 203 -8.54 -13.00 11.30
CA ILE A 203 -7.95 -12.76 9.97
C ILE A 203 -8.79 -13.50 8.92
N ALA A 204 -9.52 -12.73 8.11
CA ALA A 204 -10.30 -13.27 7.00
C ALA A 204 -9.44 -13.39 5.74
N PHE A 205 -9.48 -14.55 5.09
CA PHE A 205 -8.78 -14.79 3.82
C PHE A 205 -9.58 -15.70 2.88
N ASP A 206 -9.27 -15.70 1.58
CA ASP A 206 -9.95 -16.56 0.60
C ASP A 206 -9.22 -17.89 0.36
N ARG A 207 -7.88 -17.91 0.40
CA ARG A 207 -7.08 -19.13 0.25
C ARG A 207 -5.82 -19.12 1.12
N LEU A 208 -5.46 -20.28 1.67
CA LEU A 208 -4.20 -20.51 2.38
C LEU A 208 -3.35 -21.55 1.64
N ALA A 209 -2.22 -21.11 1.08
CA ALA A 209 -1.21 -21.97 0.47
C ALA A 209 -0.04 -22.16 1.43
N MET A 210 0.26 -23.42 1.77
CA MET A 210 1.35 -23.79 2.66
C MET A 210 2.30 -24.77 1.95
N LEU A 211 3.50 -24.91 2.50
CA LEU A 211 4.55 -25.72 1.90
C LEU A 211 4.35 -27.20 2.22
N ASP A 212 4.14 -28.02 1.19
CA ASP A 212 3.96 -29.46 1.35
C ASP A 212 5.31 -30.20 1.28
N LEU A 213 5.98 -30.26 2.44
CA LEU A 213 7.21 -31.02 2.66
C LEU A 213 7.12 -31.77 4.00
N PRO A 214 7.78 -32.94 4.14
CA PRO A 214 7.61 -33.80 5.32
C PRO A 214 8.19 -33.23 6.62
N SER A 215 9.28 -32.46 6.54
CA SER A 215 10.00 -31.98 7.73
C SER A 215 10.69 -30.64 7.53
N ARG A 216 11.05 -30.01 8.65
CA ARG A 216 11.93 -28.83 8.67
C ARG A 216 13.26 -29.10 7.98
N GLU A 217 13.86 -30.26 8.21
CA GLU A 217 15.14 -30.63 7.59
C GLU A 217 15.03 -30.63 6.06
N GLU A 218 13.98 -31.24 5.51
CA GLU A 218 13.75 -31.28 4.07
C GLU A 218 13.44 -29.89 3.49
N ARG A 219 12.72 -29.06 4.24
CA ARG A 219 12.46 -27.65 3.92
C ARG A 219 13.74 -26.83 3.83
N MET A 220 14.65 -26.99 4.80
CA MET A 220 15.97 -26.34 4.79
C MET A 220 16.85 -26.84 3.64
N ARG A 221 16.91 -28.17 3.44
CA ARG A 221 17.70 -28.78 2.37
C ARG A 221 17.29 -28.30 0.98
N ARG A 222 15.98 -28.15 0.74
CA ARG A 222 15.47 -27.67 -0.57
C ARG A 222 15.53 -26.16 -0.74
N GLY A 223 15.63 -25.38 0.33
CA GLY A 223 15.58 -23.91 0.27
C GLY A 223 14.34 -23.38 -0.47
N ALA A 224 13.23 -24.11 -0.42
CA ALA A 224 12.11 -23.94 -1.36
C ALA A 224 11.22 -22.72 -1.07
N HIS A 225 11.56 -21.87 -0.10
CA HIS A 225 10.74 -20.75 0.37
C HIS A 225 10.37 -19.77 -0.74
N GLY A 226 11.37 -19.15 -1.36
CA GLY A 226 11.16 -18.17 -2.42
C GLY A 226 10.53 -18.79 -3.68
N SER A 227 10.95 -20.00 -4.06
CA SER A 227 10.48 -20.67 -5.28
C SER A 227 9.03 -21.18 -5.18
N PHE A 228 8.62 -21.69 -4.02
CA PHE A 228 7.23 -22.04 -3.73
C PHE A 228 6.34 -20.80 -3.75
N LYS A 229 6.67 -19.78 -2.93
CA LYS A 229 5.91 -18.52 -2.85
C LYS A 229 5.78 -17.86 -4.23
N ALA A 230 6.87 -17.83 -5.00
CA ALA A 230 6.86 -17.29 -6.36
C ALA A 230 5.95 -18.05 -7.32
N THR A 231 5.89 -19.38 -7.19
CA THR A 231 5.04 -20.21 -8.04
C THR A 231 3.57 -20.00 -7.73
N VAL A 232 3.20 -20.07 -6.44
CA VAL A 232 1.83 -19.76 -5.99
C VAL A 232 1.42 -18.36 -6.44
N TYR A 233 2.30 -17.37 -6.27
CA TYR A 233 2.03 -16.01 -6.68
C TYR A 233 1.90 -15.86 -8.19
N ARG A 234 2.77 -16.48 -8.99
CA ARG A 234 2.71 -16.43 -10.45
C ARG A 234 1.41 -17.02 -11.00
N ASP A 235 0.92 -18.08 -10.38
CA ASP A 235 -0.25 -18.82 -10.84
C ASP A 235 -1.58 -18.24 -10.30
N SER A 236 -1.54 -17.22 -9.44
CA SER A 236 -2.72 -16.52 -8.91
C SER A 236 -3.08 -15.26 -9.69
N ASP A 237 -4.23 -14.66 -9.39
CA ASP A 237 -4.67 -13.36 -9.94
C ASP A 237 -4.27 -12.15 -9.06
N ALA A 238 -3.50 -12.39 -7.99
CA ALA A 238 -3.10 -11.36 -7.03
C ALA A 238 -2.24 -10.26 -7.68
N LEU A 239 -2.48 -8.98 -7.39
CA LEU A 239 -1.75 -7.87 -8.00
C LEU A 239 -0.41 -7.55 -7.31
N LEU A 240 -0.21 -8.06 -6.11
CA LEU A 240 0.95 -7.79 -5.27
C LEU A 240 1.21 -8.97 -4.34
N PHE A 241 2.47 -9.25 -4.06
CA PHE A 241 2.88 -10.07 -2.93
C PHE A 241 3.45 -9.17 -1.82
N ILE A 242 3.07 -9.42 -0.57
CA ILE A 242 3.60 -8.72 0.60
C ILE A 242 4.47 -9.70 1.39
N GLU A 243 5.74 -9.36 1.51
CA GLU A 243 6.80 -10.18 2.09
C GLU A 243 7.53 -9.40 3.18
N SER A 244 8.09 -10.08 4.19
CA SER A 244 8.82 -9.46 5.29
C SER A 244 10.32 -9.38 4.98
N GLU A 245 10.89 -10.39 4.32
CA GLU A 245 12.33 -10.48 4.10
C GLU A 245 12.77 -9.90 2.73
N PRO A 246 13.75 -8.98 2.68
CA PRO A 246 14.22 -8.36 1.43
C PRO A 246 14.75 -9.37 0.39
N ARG A 247 15.44 -10.43 0.85
CA ARG A 247 15.99 -11.48 -0.02
C ARG A 247 14.88 -12.32 -0.65
N GLN A 248 13.91 -12.76 0.14
CA GLN A 248 12.73 -13.46 -0.38
C GLN A 248 11.90 -12.55 -1.28
N ALA A 249 11.72 -11.28 -0.94
CA ALA A 249 10.97 -10.34 -1.77
C ALA A 249 11.59 -10.19 -3.17
N ALA A 250 12.92 -10.04 -3.23
CA ALA A 250 13.66 -9.97 -4.48
C ALA A 250 13.58 -11.29 -5.28
N GLU A 251 13.70 -12.43 -4.60
CA GLU A 251 13.62 -13.74 -5.24
C GLU A 251 12.22 -14.02 -5.79
N ILE A 252 11.16 -13.75 -5.00
CA ILE A 252 9.77 -13.91 -5.41
C ILE A 252 9.48 -13.02 -6.62
N MET A 253 9.93 -11.76 -6.59
CA MET A 253 9.77 -10.84 -7.72
C MET A 253 10.45 -11.41 -8.97
N ARG A 254 11.69 -11.86 -8.86
CA ARG A 254 12.45 -12.44 -9.98
C ARG A 254 11.79 -13.70 -10.53
N LEU A 255 11.35 -14.63 -9.68
CA LEU A 255 10.79 -15.91 -10.12
C LEU A 255 9.34 -15.82 -10.60
N SER A 256 8.56 -14.89 -10.05
CA SER A 256 7.16 -14.65 -10.47
C SER A 256 7.06 -13.65 -11.63
N GLY A 257 8.04 -12.76 -11.79
CA GLY A 257 7.99 -11.60 -12.69
C GLY A 257 6.93 -10.57 -12.34
N ARG A 258 6.54 -10.49 -11.05
CA ARG A 258 5.46 -9.63 -10.58
C ARG A 258 5.94 -8.77 -9.41
N PRO A 259 5.29 -7.61 -9.15
CA PRO A 259 5.69 -6.74 -8.06
C PRO A 259 5.59 -7.42 -6.69
N VAL A 260 6.54 -7.13 -5.81
CA VAL A 260 6.57 -7.61 -4.42
C VAL A 260 6.90 -6.43 -3.50
N LEU A 261 6.09 -6.22 -2.47
CA LEU A 261 6.35 -5.23 -1.43
C LEU A 261 7.05 -5.92 -0.26
N CYS A 262 8.29 -5.52 0.03
CA CYS A 262 8.89 -5.77 1.32
C CYS A 262 8.31 -4.77 2.31
N LEU A 263 7.41 -5.23 3.19
CA LEU A 263 6.67 -4.32 4.06
C LEU A 263 7.58 -3.65 5.11
N PRO A 264 8.46 -4.36 5.84
CA PRO A 264 9.34 -3.72 6.82
C PRO A 264 10.25 -2.65 6.21
N GLU A 265 10.85 -2.91 5.03
CA GLU A 265 11.70 -1.94 4.33
C GLU A 265 10.89 -0.86 3.59
N GLN A 266 9.57 -1.02 3.48
CA GLN A 266 8.70 -0.10 2.73
C GLN A 266 9.14 0.05 1.27
N ARG A 267 9.64 -1.05 0.69
CA ARG A 267 10.27 -1.09 -0.63
C ARG A 267 9.50 -1.99 -1.57
N LEU A 268 9.12 -1.43 -2.72
CA LEU A 268 8.50 -2.19 -3.79
C LEU A 268 9.57 -2.69 -4.77
N TYR A 269 9.74 -4.00 -4.83
CA TYR A 269 10.50 -4.70 -5.86
C TYR A 269 9.63 -4.82 -7.11
N GLN A 270 10.11 -4.32 -8.24
CA GLN A 270 9.43 -4.40 -9.52
C GLN A 270 10.32 -5.09 -10.56
N PRO A 271 9.74 -5.93 -11.43
CA PRO A 271 10.47 -6.50 -12.55
C PRO A 271 10.82 -5.39 -13.55
N ASP A 272 12.02 -5.45 -14.11
CA ASP A 272 12.41 -4.58 -15.22
C ASP A 272 11.69 -4.97 -16.53
N LEU A 273 11.80 -4.11 -17.54
CA LEU A 273 11.18 -4.31 -18.85
C LEU A 273 11.69 -5.57 -19.59
N GLY A 274 12.97 -5.91 -19.42
CA GLY A 274 13.55 -7.11 -20.03
C GLY A 274 12.99 -8.39 -19.40
N HIS A 275 12.81 -8.36 -18.08
CA HIS A 275 12.24 -9.44 -17.29
C HIS A 275 10.75 -9.65 -17.58
N ILE A 276 10.01 -8.56 -17.78
CA ILE A 276 8.62 -8.60 -18.25
C ILE A 276 8.53 -9.22 -19.65
N ALA A 277 9.38 -8.79 -20.59
CA ALA A 277 9.38 -9.28 -21.96
C ALA A 277 9.71 -10.78 -22.07
N ALA A 278 10.67 -11.27 -21.28
CA ALA A 278 11.09 -12.68 -21.26
C ALA A 278 10.00 -13.65 -20.75
N GLN A 279 8.96 -13.14 -20.07
CA GLN A 279 7.90 -13.97 -19.51
C GLN A 279 6.65 -14.07 -20.40
N ILE A 280 6.53 -13.22 -21.42
CA ILE A 280 5.42 -13.22 -22.38
C ILE A 280 5.15 -14.62 -22.99
N PRO A 281 6.17 -15.42 -23.38
CA PRO A 281 5.95 -16.74 -23.97
C PRO A 281 5.41 -17.80 -22.98
N ARG A 282 5.49 -17.55 -21.66
CA ARG A 282 5.15 -18.52 -20.60
C ARG A 282 3.76 -18.31 -20.01
N LEU A 283 3.01 -17.32 -20.51
CA LEU A 283 1.68 -16.98 -19.99
C LEU A 283 0.63 -17.96 -20.51
N ARG A 284 0.05 -18.74 -19.58
CA ARG A 284 -0.98 -19.75 -19.90
C ARG A 284 -2.41 -19.21 -19.90
N SER A 285 -2.64 -17.95 -19.51
CA SER A 285 -3.98 -17.34 -19.46
C SER A 285 -4.07 -15.99 -20.19
N ARG A 286 -5.20 -15.76 -20.88
CA ARG A 286 -5.50 -14.51 -21.60
C ARG A 286 -5.59 -13.28 -20.68
N SER A 287 -5.94 -13.47 -19.39
CA SER A 287 -6.00 -12.39 -18.40
C SER A 287 -4.61 -11.96 -17.93
N ALA A 288 -3.68 -12.91 -17.73
CA ALA A 288 -2.30 -12.64 -17.36
C ALA A 288 -1.55 -11.91 -18.49
N ALA A 289 -1.79 -12.31 -19.75
CA ALA A 289 -1.26 -11.62 -20.93
C ALA A 289 -1.75 -10.16 -21.03
N ARG A 290 -3.05 -9.90 -20.82
CA ARG A 290 -3.60 -8.53 -20.84
C ARG A 290 -3.05 -7.65 -19.72
N HIS A 291 -2.77 -8.22 -18.55
CA HIS A 291 -2.21 -7.47 -17.42
C HIS A 291 -0.74 -7.09 -17.68
N LEU A 292 0.08 -8.03 -18.17
CA LEU A 292 1.47 -7.80 -18.52
C LEU A 292 1.63 -6.80 -19.67
N VAL A 293 0.79 -6.87 -20.71
CA VAL A 293 0.78 -5.88 -21.80
C VAL A 293 0.43 -4.49 -21.29
N ARG A 294 -0.55 -4.36 -20.37
CA ARG A 294 -0.87 -3.06 -19.75
C ARG A 294 0.25 -2.57 -18.84
N GLN A 295 0.90 -3.45 -18.10
CA GLN A 295 2.00 -3.09 -17.21
C GLN A 295 3.25 -2.68 -17.98
N ALA A 296 3.60 -3.38 -19.07
CA ALA A 296 4.69 -3.04 -19.98
C ALA A 296 4.43 -1.73 -20.73
N ALA A 297 3.21 -1.53 -21.25
CA ALA A 297 2.85 -0.29 -21.90
C ALA A 297 2.85 0.90 -20.92
N TRP A 298 2.48 0.68 -19.65
CA TRP A 298 2.55 1.70 -18.61
C TRP A 298 4.00 2.07 -18.24
N SER A 299 4.90 1.10 -18.10
CA SER A 299 6.31 1.35 -17.78
C SER A 299 7.11 1.95 -18.93
N VAL A 300 6.74 1.68 -20.19
CA VAL A 300 7.40 2.28 -21.38
C VAL A 300 6.87 3.67 -21.71
N LEU A 301 5.56 3.89 -21.61
CA LEU A 301 4.92 5.12 -22.10
C LEU A 301 4.82 6.21 -21.01
N GLY A 302 4.94 5.84 -19.74
CA GLY A 302 4.57 6.70 -18.63
C GLY A 302 3.05 6.87 -18.48
N PRO A 303 2.58 7.38 -17.32
CA PRO A 303 1.16 7.41 -16.96
C PRO A 303 0.28 8.19 -17.95
N ASP A 304 0.77 9.31 -18.48
CA ASP A 304 0.00 10.20 -19.34
C ASP A 304 -0.26 9.63 -20.74
N ARG A 305 0.78 9.06 -21.38
CA ARG A 305 0.68 8.48 -22.73
C ARG A 305 -0.07 7.15 -22.72
N PHE A 306 0.04 6.37 -21.64
CA PHE A 306 -0.75 5.16 -21.48
C PHE A 306 -2.25 5.44 -21.33
N SER A 307 -2.62 6.51 -20.61
CA SER A 307 -4.02 6.93 -20.46
C SER A 307 -4.64 7.29 -21.82
N ALA A 308 -3.94 8.08 -22.63
CA ALA A 308 -4.37 8.46 -23.98
C ALA A 308 -4.52 7.25 -24.93
N LEU A 309 -3.58 6.30 -24.88
CA LEU A 309 -3.65 5.05 -25.66
C LEU A 309 -4.88 4.20 -25.25
N SER A 310 -5.16 4.13 -23.95
CA SER A 310 -6.27 3.34 -23.42
C SER A 310 -7.65 3.94 -23.67
N GLN A 311 -7.74 5.24 -23.96
CA GLN A 311 -8.97 5.92 -24.39
C GLN A 311 -9.23 5.69 -25.88
N ARG A 312 -8.21 5.76 -26.74
CA ARG A 312 -8.34 5.45 -28.18
C ARG A 312 -8.78 4.01 -28.44
N LEU A 313 -8.28 3.05 -27.66
CA LEU A 313 -8.65 1.63 -27.78
C LEU A 313 -10.04 1.27 -27.23
N ARG A 314 -10.74 2.21 -26.57
CA ARG A 314 -12.12 2.03 -26.09
C ARG A 314 -13.16 2.74 -26.95
N GLY A 315 -12.71 3.55 -27.92
CA GLY A 315 -13.55 4.25 -28.90
C GLY A 315 -13.50 3.66 -30.31
N ALA A 316 -12.86 2.49 -30.48
CA ALA A 316 -12.83 1.67 -31.69
C ALA A 316 -13.42 0.30 -31.35
#